data_AF-A0A8T7GCR6-F1
#
_entry.id   AF-A0A8T7GCR6-F1
#
_cell.length_a   1.000
_cell.length_b   1.000
_cell.length_c   1.000
_cell.angle_alpha   90.00
_cell.angle_beta   90.00
_cell.angle_gamma   90.00
#
_symmetry.space_group_name_H-M   'P 1'
#
loop_
_entity.id
_entity.type
_entity.pdbx_description
1 polymer ?
#
loop_
_entity_poly.entity_id
_entity_poly.type
_entity_poly.pdbx_seq_one_letter_code
_entity_poly.pdbx_strand_id
1 'polypeptide(L)'
;MLIKDLGAIGIVRDLAPLELPSNAFSSGQNVRFTSRGVEQVYGYGPILGQTQISAANWLRVFPPVTSPLLLYGDSSRIFCVDGVTHTDITRASGNYSGGTEDRWQDTFLSGIPIFNLSTDIPQIWAPIAAGAKLVDLPYWPVNWRCEFIRSYKNMLIAGNMTISGFNYPYRIVWSHPAEPGTVPVSWDVEDPAYDTGARELGETSDVVVDGLDLGNLFIVYREESTYAFQYIGAPNFFASSKLLRDGVGLLAKGCVAQIPLGHLVVTRSDVIVHNGSLNSDQSILERRWKKRLFSTLDDDNFKNTFLLVNQPEKEVWICFPELGSTYATKALIWNWASGGLGEMDLPNVPYITPGLKIDSSEGDAWG
;
A
#
# COMPACT_ATOMS: atom_id res chain seq x y z
N MET A 1 36.62 21.98 9.19
CA MET A 1 35.24 22.50 9.20
C MET A 1 34.32 21.35 9.57
N LEU A 2 33.60 21.45 10.68
CA LEU A 2 32.62 20.43 11.08
C LEU A 2 31.31 20.69 10.34
N ILE A 3 30.86 19.73 9.53
CA ILE A 3 29.55 19.79 8.87
C ILE A 3 28.52 19.28 9.87
N LYS A 4 27.56 20.13 10.25
CA LYS A 4 26.45 19.78 11.13
C LYS A 4 25.29 19.22 10.30
N ASP A 5 24.44 18.42 10.95
CA ASP A 5 23.16 17.96 10.41
C ASP A 5 23.27 17.25 9.04
N LEU A 6 24.27 16.36 8.93
CA LEU A 6 24.59 15.62 7.71
C LEU A 6 23.43 14.72 7.23
N GLY A 7 22.56 14.30 8.15
CA GLY A 7 21.37 13.49 7.87
C GLY A 7 20.11 14.26 7.46
N ALA A 8 20.11 15.60 7.50
CA ALA A 8 18.88 16.39 7.34
C ALA A 8 18.43 16.55 5.88
N ILE A 9 19.38 16.57 4.93
CA ILE A 9 19.09 16.74 3.50
C ILE A 9 19.35 15.44 2.72
N GLY A 10 20.46 14.77 2.96
CA GLY A 10 20.82 13.60 2.18
C GLY A 10 21.08 13.92 0.71
N ILE A 11 20.69 13.02 -0.19
CA ILE A 11 21.01 13.12 -1.62
C ILE A 11 20.07 14.10 -2.31
N VAL A 12 20.61 14.93 -3.19
CA VAL A 12 19.88 15.85 -4.06
C VAL A 12 20.41 15.68 -5.49
N ARG A 13 19.51 15.34 -6.42
CA ARG A 13 19.82 15.07 -7.83
C ARG A 13 19.33 16.17 -8.79
N ASP A 14 18.36 16.98 -8.35
CA ASP A 14 17.69 17.97 -9.20
C ASP A 14 18.35 19.36 -9.20
N LEU A 15 19.31 19.61 -8.30
CA LEU A 15 20.04 20.87 -8.23
C LEU A 15 21.39 20.78 -8.94
N ALA A 16 21.81 21.91 -9.52
CA ALA A 16 23.17 22.04 -10.03
C ALA A 16 24.19 21.90 -8.87
N PRO A 17 25.37 21.30 -9.11
CA PRO A 17 26.36 21.11 -8.05
C PRO A 17 26.76 22.37 -7.29
N LEU A 18 26.69 23.55 -7.95
CA LEU A 18 27.00 24.85 -7.35
C LEU A 18 25.93 25.33 -6.34
N GLU A 19 24.69 24.86 -6.48
CA GLU A 19 23.56 25.22 -5.61
C GLU A 19 23.39 24.27 -4.43
N LEU A 20 24.20 23.20 -4.36
CA LEU A 20 24.10 22.21 -3.30
C LEU A 20 24.54 22.78 -1.95
N PRO A 21 23.71 22.68 -0.90
CA PRO A 21 24.11 23.01 0.46
C PRO A 21 25.30 22.15 0.93
N SER A 22 26.11 22.65 1.87
CA SER A 22 27.30 21.95 2.36
C SER A 22 27.01 20.62 3.08
N ASN A 23 25.76 20.39 3.51
CA ASN A 23 25.29 19.16 4.15
C ASN A 23 24.41 18.29 3.22
N ALA A 24 24.39 18.58 1.92
CA ALA A 24 23.72 17.77 0.90
C ALA A 24 24.75 16.96 0.09
N PHE A 25 24.30 15.84 -0.48
CA PHE A 25 25.11 14.96 -1.30
C PHE A 25 24.61 14.98 -2.75
N SER A 26 25.52 15.05 -3.72
CA SER A 26 25.18 14.97 -5.15
C SER A 26 24.84 13.55 -5.62
N SER A 27 25.26 12.55 -4.85
CA SER A 27 25.12 11.12 -5.15
C SER A 27 25.35 10.26 -3.92
N GLY A 28 24.72 9.09 -3.88
CA GLY A 28 25.02 7.99 -2.97
C GLY A 28 24.43 6.71 -3.54
N GLN A 29 24.68 5.56 -2.93
CA GLN A 29 24.11 4.28 -3.34
C GLN A 29 24.02 3.38 -2.10
N ASN A 30 22.89 2.73 -1.88
CA ASN A 30 22.63 1.90 -0.70
C ASN A 30 22.92 2.63 0.63
N VAL A 31 22.48 3.88 0.71
CA VAL A 31 22.68 4.75 1.88
C VAL A 31 21.34 5.30 2.38
N ARG A 32 21.23 5.41 3.70
CA ARG A 32 20.11 6.06 4.39
C ARG A 32 20.61 7.25 5.22
N PHE A 33 19.71 8.17 5.52
CA PHE A 33 20.01 9.39 6.25
C PHE A 33 19.12 9.47 7.49
N THR A 34 19.74 9.31 8.65
CA THR A 34 19.06 9.29 9.95
C THR A 34 19.39 10.56 10.74
N SER A 35 18.72 10.77 11.87
CA SER A 35 19.11 11.84 12.82
C SER A 35 20.54 11.68 13.37
N ARG A 36 21.15 10.48 13.25
CA ARG A 36 22.51 10.18 13.72
C ARG A 36 23.57 10.43 12.65
N GLY A 37 23.17 10.61 11.39
CA GLY A 37 24.08 10.88 10.28
C GLY A 37 23.75 10.06 9.05
N VAL A 38 24.79 9.58 8.38
CA VAL A 38 24.70 8.76 7.16
C VAL A 38 25.04 7.33 7.52
N GLU A 39 24.17 6.40 7.15
CA GLU A 39 24.32 4.98 7.47
C GLU A 39 24.14 4.16 6.18
N GLN A 40 24.78 2.99 6.14
CA GLN A 40 24.56 2.04 5.04
C GLN A 40 23.20 1.35 5.17
N VAL A 41 22.59 1.00 4.05
CA VAL A 41 21.41 0.14 4.04
C VAL A 41 21.88 -1.32 4.07
N TYR A 42 21.18 -2.16 4.83
CA TYR A 42 21.51 -3.58 4.92
C TYR A 42 21.14 -4.30 3.61
N GLY A 43 21.89 -5.34 3.27
CA GLY A 43 21.59 -6.20 2.13
C GLY A 43 20.37 -7.10 2.36
N TYR A 44 20.09 -7.95 1.39
CA TYR A 44 19.04 -8.97 1.44
C TYR A 44 19.65 -10.36 1.32
N GLY A 45 19.03 -11.35 1.97
CA GLY A 45 19.42 -12.75 1.93
C GLY A 45 18.19 -13.66 1.97
N PRO A 46 18.28 -14.88 1.43
CA PRO A 46 17.18 -15.84 1.47
C PRO A 46 16.97 -16.34 2.91
N ILE A 47 15.78 -16.10 3.46
CA ILE A 47 15.43 -16.50 4.84
C ILE A 47 14.35 -17.57 4.92
N LEU A 48 13.59 -17.80 3.83
CA LEU A 48 12.42 -18.68 3.81
C LEU A 48 12.60 -19.90 2.88
N GLY A 49 13.83 -20.18 2.44
CA GLY A 49 14.08 -21.26 1.49
C GLY A 49 13.38 -21.07 0.13
N GLN A 50 13.07 -22.19 -0.54
CA GLN A 50 12.46 -22.17 -1.87
C GLN A 50 10.93 -22.05 -1.79
N THR A 51 10.39 -20.96 -2.33
CA THR A 51 8.95 -20.72 -2.43
C THR A 51 8.27 -21.72 -3.38
N GLN A 52 6.98 -22.01 -3.12
CA GLN A 52 6.15 -22.90 -3.94
C GLN A 52 5.56 -22.21 -5.20
N ILE A 53 5.90 -20.94 -5.41
CA ILE A 53 5.54 -20.12 -6.57
C ILE A 53 6.79 -19.39 -7.07
N SER A 54 6.85 -19.17 -8.39
CA SER A 54 8.01 -18.58 -9.07
C SER A 54 8.04 -17.05 -9.04
N ALA A 55 6.90 -16.38 -8.85
CA ALA A 55 6.80 -14.92 -8.82
C ALA A 55 5.70 -14.47 -7.84
N ALA A 56 6.02 -14.46 -6.55
CA ALA A 56 5.12 -13.89 -5.55
C ALA A 56 4.94 -12.38 -5.81
N ASN A 57 3.71 -11.89 -5.95
CA ASN A 57 3.40 -10.49 -6.23
C ASN A 57 2.76 -9.74 -5.05
N TRP A 58 2.57 -10.44 -3.93
CA TRP A 58 2.07 -9.88 -2.67
C TRP A 58 2.62 -10.66 -1.48
N LEU A 59 2.88 -9.94 -0.38
CA LEU A 59 3.47 -10.47 0.84
C LEU A 59 2.94 -9.71 2.06
N ARG A 60 2.56 -10.42 3.13
CA ARG A 60 2.07 -9.79 4.35
C ARG A 60 2.31 -10.67 5.57
N VAL A 61 2.63 -10.05 6.71
CA VAL A 61 2.71 -10.73 8.00
C VAL A 61 1.40 -10.56 8.75
N PHE A 62 0.82 -11.67 9.19
CA PHE A 62 -0.43 -11.72 9.94
C PHE A 62 -0.19 -12.04 11.44
N PRO A 63 -0.91 -11.37 12.36
CA PRO A 63 -0.92 -11.72 13.78
C PRO A 63 -1.57 -13.10 14.00
N PRO A 64 -1.31 -13.80 15.13
CA PRO A 64 -0.87 -13.26 16.43
C PRO A 64 0.65 -13.18 16.66
N VAL A 65 1.04 -12.29 17.59
CA VAL A 65 2.43 -11.97 17.97
C VAL A 65 3.21 -13.20 18.47
N THR A 66 2.54 -14.19 19.04
CA THR A 66 3.16 -15.40 19.59
C THR A 66 3.55 -16.44 18.54
N SER A 67 2.92 -16.40 17.36
CA SER A 67 3.21 -17.30 16.22
C SER A 67 2.77 -16.61 14.92
N PRO A 68 3.55 -15.63 14.45
CA PRO A 68 3.23 -14.88 13.25
C PRO A 68 3.16 -15.82 12.04
N LEU A 69 2.16 -15.61 11.18
CA LEU A 69 2.07 -16.32 9.91
C LEU A 69 2.44 -15.36 8.79
N LEU A 70 3.41 -15.74 7.98
CA LEU A 70 3.75 -14.98 6.77
C LEU A 70 2.92 -15.52 5.62
N LEU A 71 2.18 -14.64 4.96
CA LEU A 71 1.39 -14.97 3.80
C LEU A 71 2.05 -14.38 2.56
N TYR A 72 2.12 -15.18 1.50
CA TYR A 72 2.59 -14.73 0.20
C TYR A 72 1.71 -15.34 -0.90
N GLY A 73 1.59 -14.65 -2.03
CA GLY A 73 0.75 -15.12 -3.13
C GLY A 73 1.23 -14.62 -4.49
N ASP A 74 0.80 -15.32 -5.52
CA ASP A 74 0.78 -14.84 -6.91
C ASP A 74 -0.67 -14.51 -7.30
N SER A 75 -0.92 -14.16 -8.55
CA SER A 75 -2.28 -13.83 -9.03
C SER A 75 -3.28 -15.02 -9.00
N SER A 76 -2.83 -16.23 -8.66
CA SER A 76 -3.60 -17.48 -8.75
C SER A 76 -3.74 -18.23 -7.42
N ARG A 77 -2.78 -18.10 -6.50
CA ARG A 77 -2.68 -18.89 -5.26
C ARG A 77 -2.10 -18.08 -4.11
N ILE A 78 -2.51 -18.44 -2.89
CA ILE A 78 -2.00 -17.87 -1.64
C ILE A 78 -1.46 -18.98 -0.75
N PHE A 79 -0.31 -18.73 -0.13
CA PHE A 79 0.38 -19.63 0.78
C PHE A 79 0.60 -18.96 2.14
N CYS A 80 0.63 -19.79 3.17
CA CYS A 80 1.01 -19.43 4.53
C CYS A 80 2.34 -20.12 4.90
N VAL A 81 3.20 -19.43 5.63
CA VAL A 81 4.46 -19.94 6.16
C VAL A 81 4.50 -19.77 7.67
N ASP A 82 4.78 -20.86 8.38
CA ASP A 82 4.95 -20.90 9.84
C ASP A 82 6.41 -20.76 10.29
N GLY A 83 7.27 -20.28 9.40
CA GLY A 83 8.72 -20.17 9.55
C GLY A 83 9.51 -21.27 8.85
N VAL A 84 8.89 -22.42 8.55
CA VAL A 84 9.57 -23.55 7.87
C VAL A 84 8.69 -24.18 6.79
N THR A 85 7.41 -24.39 7.09
CA THR A 85 6.47 -25.12 6.23
C THR A 85 5.64 -24.16 5.41
N HIS A 86 5.68 -24.32 4.10
CA HIS A 86 4.83 -23.60 3.16
C HIS A 86 3.54 -24.39 2.95
N THR A 87 2.40 -23.82 3.37
CA THR A 87 1.08 -24.46 3.23
C THR A 87 0.22 -23.66 2.26
N ASP A 88 -0.33 -24.32 1.24
CA ASP A 88 -1.28 -23.71 0.32
C ASP A 88 -2.61 -23.45 1.06
N ILE A 89 -3.04 -22.19 1.12
CA ILE A 89 -4.31 -21.78 1.73
C ILE A 89 -5.35 -21.32 0.70
N THR A 90 -5.05 -21.42 -0.60
CA THR A 90 -5.97 -21.10 -1.72
C THR A 90 -7.33 -21.76 -1.52
N ARG A 91 -8.41 -21.03 -1.83
CA ARG A 91 -9.80 -21.50 -1.68
C ARG A 91 -10.04 -22.88 -2.26
N ALA A 92 -10.96 -23.62 -1.66
CA ALA A 92 -11.23 -25.02 -2.04
C ALA A 92 -11.82 -25.18 -3.45
N SER A 93 -12.46 -24.14 -4.00
CA SER A 93 -13.07 -24.16 -5.33
C SER A 93 -12.07 -24.07 -6.50
N GLY A 94 -10.78 -23.86 -6.21
CA GLY A 94 -9.71 -23.80 -7.20
C GLY A 94 -9.00 -22.45 -7.21
N ASN A 95 -8.10 -22.28 -8.19
CA ASN A 95 -7.24 -21.11 -8.31
C ASN A 95 -8.06 -19.82 -8.53
N TYR A 96 -7.43 -18.69 -8.19
CA TYR A 96 -7.90 -17.36 -8.54
C TYR A 96 -7.61 -17.05 -10.02
N SER A 97 -8.28 -16.03 -10.53
CA SER A 97 -8.33 -15.68 -11.97
C SER A 97 -7.55 -14.41 -12.33
N GLY A 98 -6.66 -13.94 -11.44
CA GLY A 98 -5.89 -12.72 -11.66
C GLY A 98 -4.86 -12.84 -12.78
N GLY A 99 -4.71 -11.76 -13.53
CA GLY A 99 -3.64 -11.57 -14.51
C GLY A 99 -2.30 -11.19 -13.86
N THR A 100 -1.28 -11.00 -14.70
CA THR A 100 0.09 -10.65 -14.26
C THR A 100 0.20 -9.27 -13.63
N GLU A 101 -0.72 -8.35 -13.94
CA GLU A 101 -0.79 -7.01 -13.35
C GLU A 101 -1.66 -6.95 -12.09
N ASP A 102 -2.45 -7.99 -11.81
CA ASP A 102 -3.36 -8.01 -10.68
C ASP A 102 -2.59 -8.34 -9.40
N ARG A 103 -2.61 -7.38 -8.48
CA ARG A 103 -1.99 -7.51 -7.16
C ARG A 103 -3.06 -7.65 -6.09
N TRP A 104 -2.82 -8.53 -5.14
CA TRP A 104 -3.64 -8.66 -3.96
C TRP A 104 -3.61 -7.39 -3.12
N GLN A 105 -4.76 -7.08 -2.54
CA GLN A 105 -4.86 -6.13 -1.45
C GLN A 105 -5.39 -6.84 -0.22
N ASP A 106 -4.93 -6.37 0.93
CA ASP A 106 -5.33 -6.88 2.22
C ASP A 106 -5.84 -5.76 3.12
N THR A 107 -6.75 -6.14 4.01
CA THR A 107 -7.20 -5.31 5.12
C THR A 107 -7.60 -6.20 6.30
N PHE A 108 -7.71 -5.59 7.48
CA PHE A 108 -8.16 -6.28 8.69
C PHE A 108 -9.43 -5.63 9.19
N LEU A 109 -10.45 -6.46 9.43
CA LEU A 109 -11.68 -6.03 10.09
C LEU A 109 -11.86 -6.84 11.38
N SER A 110 -11.75 -6.19 12.53
CA SER A 110 -12.04 -6.80 13.84
C SER A 110 -11.35 -8.16 14.08
N GLY A 111 -10.12 -8.33 13.58
CA GLY A 111 -9.34 -9.56 13.71
C GLY A 111 -9.52 -10.58 12.58
N ILE A 112 -10.31 -10.27 11.55
CA ILE A 112 -10.49 -11.11 10.35
C ILE A 112 -9.68 -10.50 9.20
N PRO A 113 -8.69 -11.23 8.66
CA PRO A 113 -8.03 -10.91 7.40
C PRO A 113 -9.00 -10.98 6.23
N ILE A 114 -9.01 -9.93 5.42
CA ILE A 114 -9.75 -9.86 4.16
C ILE A 114 -8.77 -9.62 3.03
N PHE A 115 -8.90 -10.39 1.96
CA PHE A 115 -8.06 -10.34 0.78
C PHE A 115 -8.91 -10.02 -0.44
N ASN A 116 -8.42 -9.16 -1.30
CA ASN A 116 -9.10 -8.79 -2.52
C ASN A 116 -8.18 -8.94 -3.72
N LEU A 117 -8.74 -9.49 -4.78
CA LEU A 117 -8.19 -9.52 -6.12
C LEU A 117 -9.30 -9.01 -7.05
N SER A 118 -8.98 -8.07 -7.93
CA SER A 118 -9.93 -7.37 -8.82
C SER A 118 -10.84 -8.30 -9.64
N THR A 119 -10.39 -9.53 -9.90
CA THR A 119 -11.09 -10.53 -10.73
C THR A 119 -11.97 -11.49 -9.92
N ASP A 120 -11.75 -11.62 -8.62
CA ASP A 120 -12.37 -12.63 -7.76
C ASP A 120 -13.22 -12.04 -6.63
N ILE A 121 -14.12 -12.85 -6.07
CA ILE A 121 -14.86 -12.47 -4.86
C ILE A 121 -13.84 -12.24 -3.73
N PRO A 122 -13.93 -11.15 -2.95
CA PRO A 122 -13.06 -10.95 -1.79
C PRO A 122 -13.09 -12.19 -0.89
N GLN A 123 -11.93 -12.57 -0.35
CA GLN A 123 -11.75 -13.76 0.46
C GLN A 123 -11.50 -13.38 1.91
N ILE A 124 -11.87 -14.27 2.84
CA ILE A 124 -11.50 -14.17 4.25
C ILE A 124 -10.73 -15.39 4.70
N TRP A 125 -9.99 -15.23 5.80
CA TRP A 125 -9.30 -16.34 6.46
C TRP A 125 -9.71 -16.42 7.92
N ALA A 126 -10.75 -17.21 8.17
CA ALA A 126 -11.33 -17.44 9.49
C ALA A 126 -11.75 -18.93 9.61
N PRO A 127 -11.16 -19.73 10.53
CA PRO A 127 -10.12 -19.34 11.48
C PRO A 127 -8.75 -19.10 10.82
N ILE A 128 -7.93 -18.25 11.44
CA ILE A 128 -6.54 -18.01 11.02
C ILE A 128 -5.69 -19.21 11.41
N ALA A 129 -5.47 -20.14 10.47
CA ALA A 129 -4.67 -21.34 10.69
C ALA A 129 -4.10 -21.86 9.38
N ALA A 130 -2.86 -22.35 9.38
CA ALA A 130 -2.19 -22.85 8.17
C ALA A 130 -2.99 -23.98 7.46
N GLY A 131 -3.72 -24.81 8.22
CA GLY A 131 -4.59 -25.86 7.65
C GLY A 131 -5.95 -25.38 7.14
N ALA A 132 -6.32 -24.11 7.36
CA ALA A 132 -7.58 -23.54 6.90
C ALA A 132 -7.41 -22.88 5.53
N LYS A 133 -8.31 -23.21 4.60
CA LYS A 133 -8.38 -22.54 3.29
C LYS A 133 -9.10 -21.20 3.41
N LEU A 134 -8.79 -20.27 2.51
CA LEU A 134 -9.58 -19.07 2.31
C LEU A 134 -10.99 -19.44 1.83
N VAL A 135 -11.96 -18.61 2.21
CA VAL A 135 -13.36 -18.73 1.80
C VAL A 135 -13.87 -17.39 1.29
N ASP A 136 -14.82 -17.42 0.36
CA ASP A 136 -15.49 -16.22 -0.13
C ASP A 136 -16.07 -15.41 1.05
N LEU A 137 -15.93 -14.09 1.00
CA LEU A 137 -16.46 -13.17 2.00
C LEU A 137 -17.98 -13.37 2.12
N PRO A 138 -18.49 -13.80 3.29
CA PRO A 138 -19.92 -13.99 3.49
C PRO A 138 -20.70 -12.71 3.19
N TYR A 139 -21.93 -12.87 2.67
CA TYR A 139 -22.84 -11.78 2.29
C TYR A 139 -22.33 -10.85 1.18
N TRP A 140 -21.16 -11.11 0.58
CA TRP A 140 -20.74 -10.42 -0.63
C TRP A 140 -21.59 -10.87 -1.83
N PRO A 141 -22.16 -9.94 -2.62
CA PRO A 141 -22.93 -10.33 -3.80
C PRO A 141 -22.07 -11.08 -4.84
N VAL A 142 -22.52 -12.26 -5.27
CA VAL A 142 -21.75 -13.19 -6.11
C VAL A 142 -21.22 -12.58 -7.42
N ASN A 143 -21.97 -11.63 -8.00
CA ASN A 143 -21.65 -10.98 -9.27
C ASN A 143 -20.83 -9.69 -9.11
N TRP A 144 -20.41 -9.35 -7.89
CA TRP A 144 -19.65 -8.14 -7.61
C TRP A 144 -18.17 -8.45 -7.51
N ARG A 145 -17.35 -7.55 -8.03
CA ARG A 145 -15.90 -7.47 -7.85
C ARG A 145 -15.53 -6.03 -7.54
N CYS A 146 -14.38 -5.81 -6.92
CA CYS A 146 -13.91 -4.48 -6.61
C CYS A 146 -12.41 -4.36 -6.82
N GLU A 147 -11.97 -3.17 -7.24
CA GLU A 147 -10.55 -2.88 -7.43
C GLU A 147 -9.80 -2.81 -6.10
N PHE A 148 -10.47 -2.31 -5.06
CA PHE A 148 -9.99 -2.31 -3.68
C PHE A 148 -11.09 -2.48 -2.63
N ILE A 149 -10.69 -2.98 -1.47
CA ILE A 149 -11.48 -3.04 -0.24
C ILE A 149 -10.63 -2.64 0.96
N ARG A 150 -11.18 -1.79 1.84
CA ARG A 150 -10.51 -1.30 3.05
C ARG A 150 -11.48 -1.31 4.21
N SER A 151 -10.97 -1.65 5.39
CA SER A 151 -11.70 -1.42 6.63
C SER A 151 -11.68 0.07 6.99
N TYR A 152 -12.81 0.55 7.46
CA TYR A 152 -12.94 1.89 8.04
C TYR A 152 -13.92 1.83 9.19
N LYS A 153 -13.45 2.14 10.40
CA LYS A 153 -14.17 1.86 11.64
C LYS A 153 -14.55 0.38 11.71
N ASN A 154 -15.85 0.08 11.76
CA ASN A 154 -16.39 -1.28 11.80
C ASN A 154 -17.01 -1.69 10.46
N MET A 155 -16.77 -0.96 9.37
CA MET A 155 -17.37 -1.20 8.06
C MET A 155 -16.28 -1.55 7.05
N LEU A 156 -16.69 -2.14 5.93
CA LEU A 156 -15.86 -2.30 4.75
C LEU A 156 -16.30 -1.31 3.69
N ILE A 157 -15.33 -0.65 3.07
CA ILE A 157 -15.53 0.24 1.93
C ILE A 157 -14.83 -0.38 0.73
N ALA A 158 -15.56 -0.55 -0.36
CA ALA A 158 -15.05 -1.02 -1.64
C ALA A 158 -15.24 0.05 -2.72
N GLY A 159 -14.29 0.15 -3.65
CA GLY A 159 -14.34 1.15 -4.71
C GLY A 159 -13.94 0.58 -6.08
N ASN A 160 -14.36 1.29 -7.13
CA ASN A 160 -14.19 0.90 -8.53
C ASN A 160 -14.74 -0.52 -8.74
N MET A 161 -16.08 -0.57 -8.72
CA MET A 161 -16.87 -1.80 -8.63
C MET A 161 -17.13 -2.37 -10.02
N THR A 162 -16.94 -3.67 -10.20
CA THR A 162 -17.45 -4.39 -11.37
C THR A 162 -18.66 -5.23 -10.96
N ILE A 163 -19.84 -4.92 -11.50
CA ILE A 163 -21.10 -5.58 -11.16
C ILE A 163 -21.64 -6.25 -12.42
N SER A 164 -21.80 -7.57 -12.37
CA SER A 164 -22.34 -8.37 -13.48
C SER A 164 -21.62 -8.12 -14.82
N GLY A 165 -20.29 -7.92 -14.76
CA GLY A 165 -19.44 -7.64 -15.92
C GLY A 165 -19.36 -6.18 -16.36
N PHE A 166 -20.12 -5.27 -15.75
CA PHE A 166 -20.05 -3.83 -16.02
C PHE A 166 -19.17 -3.12 -14.98
N ASN A 167 -18.19 -2.36 -15.45
CA ASN A 167 -17.33 -1.57 -14.57
C ASN A 167 -17.95 -0.22 -14.23
N TYR A 168 -18.00 0.10 -12.94
CA TYR A 168 -18.43 1.37 -12.34
C TYR A 168 -17.23 2.02 -11.65
N PRO A 169 -16.33 2.67 -12.43
CA PRO A 169 -15.03 3.12 -11.93
C PRO A 169 -15.08 4.27 -10.92
N TYR A 170 -16.22 4.98 -10.85
CA TYR A 170 -16.44 6.11 -9.95
C TYR A 170 -17.24 5.75 -8.69
N ARG A 171 -17.69 4.49 -8.61
CA ARG A 171 -18.58 4.01 -7.56
C ARG A 171 -17.79 3.56 -6.35
N ILE A 172 -18.24 4.00 -5.18
CA ILE A 172 -17.81 3.53 -3.88
C ILE A 172 -19.02 2.96 -3.17
N VAL A 173 -18.87 1.79 -2.56
CA VAL A 173 -19.91 1.11 -1.78
C VAL A 173 -19.38 0.83 -0.39
N TRP A 174 -20.27 0.87 0.60
CA TRP A 174 -19.94 0.48 1.98
C TRP A 174 -20.95 -0.53 2.52
N SER A 175 -20.42 -1.44 3.32
CA SER A 175 -21.19 -2.48 3.98
C SER A 175 -21.93 -1.95 5.20
N HIS A 176 -22.87 -2.74 5.74
CA HIS A 176 -23.34 -2.55 7.11
C HIS A 176 -22.16 -2.63 8.10
N PRO A 177 -22.18 -1.93 9.25
CA PRO A 177 -21.20 -2.15 10.31
C PRO A 177 -21.20 -3.60 10.78
N ALA A 178 -20.02 -4.21 10.85
CA ALA A 178 -19.82 -5.53 11.42
C ALA A 178 -19.78 -5.48 12.95
N GLU A 179 -20.28 -6.54 13.58
CA GLU A 179 -20.04 -6.76 15.00
C GLU A 179 -18.58 -7.18 15.24
N PRO A 180 -18.01 -6.93 16.44
CA PRO A 180 -16.64 -7.35 16.73
C PRO A 180 -16.45 -8.86 16.55
N GLY A 181 -15.48 -9.24 15.72
CA GLY A 181 -15.16 -10.64 15.40
C GLY A 181 -16.04 -11.27 14.32
N THR A 182 -16.89 -10.49 13.65
CA THR A 182 -17.69 -10.95 12.50
C THR A 182 -17.41 -10.12 11.25
N VAL A 183 -18.01 -10.51 10.14
CA VAL A 183 -18.00 -9.77 8.87
C VAL A 183 -19.34 -9.04 8.70
N PRO A 184 -19.43 -8.02 7.85
CA PRO A 184 -20.69 -7.34 7.56
C PRO A 184 -21.77 -8.29 7.07
N VAL A 185 -22.99 -8.12 7.57
CA VAL A 185 -24.13 -9.00 7.24
C VAL A 185 -24.86 -8.59 5.95
N SER A 186 -24.60 -7.40 5.42
CA SER A 186 -25.24 -6.91 4.19
C SER A 186 -24.38 -5.88 3.45
N TRP A 187 -24.54 -5.90 2.12
CA TRP A 187 -24.04 -4.93 1.14
C TRP A 187 -25.18 -4.37 0.28
N ASP A 188 -26.42 -4.79 0.53
CA ASP A 188 -27.57 -4.43 -0.28
C ASP A 188 -27.98 -2.99 0.01
N VAL A 189 -27.85 -2.12 -1.00
CA VAL A 189 -28.15 -0.68 -0.90
C VAL A 189 -29.65 -0.38 -1.04
N GLU A 190 -30.46 -1.37 -1.42
CA GLU A 190 -31.91 -1.22 -1.58
C GLU A 190 -32.68 -1.58 -0.29
N ASP A 191 -32.05 -2.27 0.65
CA ASP A 191 -32.67 -2.67 1.92
C ASP A 191 -32.49 -1.59 3.01
N PRO A 192 -33.56 -0.86 3.41
CA PRO A 192 -33.48 0.18 4.42
C PRO A 192 -33.26 -0.35 5.84
N ALA A 193 -33.32 -1.66 6.08
CA ALA A 193 -33.04 -2.26 7.39
C ALA A 193 -31.55 -2.25 7.74
N TYR A 194 -30.68 -2.09 6.73
CA TYR A 194 -29.23 -2.10 6.90
C TYR A 194 -28.61 -0.74 6.55
N ASP A 195 -27.63 -0.34 7.35
CA ASP A 195 -26.79 0.84 7.14
C ASP A 195 -25.75 0.69 6.00
N THR A 196 -26.19 0.23 4.83
CA THR A 196 -25.40 0.11 3.60
C THR A 196 -25.52 1.38 2.76
N GLY A 197 -24.70 1.49 1.72
CA GLY A 197 -24.92 2.55 0.74
C GLY A 197 -23.86 2.61 -0.34
N ALA A 198 -24.11 3.48 -1.30
CA ALA A 198 -23.23 3.74 -2.42
C ALA A 198 -23.11 5.24 -2.68
N ARG A 199 -21.96 5.65 -3.19
CA ARG A 199 -21.70 7.01 -3.66
C ARG A 199 -21.00 6.96 -5.00
N GLU A 200 -21.48 7.78 -5.92
CA GLU A 200 -20.81 8.04 -7.20
C GLU A 200 -20.00 9.33 -7.09
N LEU A 201 -18.73 9.25 -7.47
CA LEU A 201 -17.84 10.41 -7.60
C LEU A 201 -17.72 10.82 -9.08
N GLY A 202 -18.84 11.11 -9.73
CA GLY A 202 -18.89 11.37 -11.19
C GLY A 202 -18.55 12.80 -11.62
N GLU A 203 -18.00 13.65 -10.74
CA GLU A 203 -17.76 15.08 -11.05
C GLU A 203 -16.64 15.29 -12.09
N THR A 204 -15.74 14.31 -12.20
CA THR A 204 -14.55 14.31 -13.04
C THR A 204 -14.37 12.92 -13.66
N SER A 205 -13.59 12.80 -14.74
CA SER A 205 -13.43 11.55 -15.49
C SER A 205 -12.38 10.56 -14.94
N ASP A 206 -11.69 10.92 -13.86
CA ASP A 206 -10.65 10.10 -13.23
C ASP A 206 -11.23 8.92 -12.44
N VAL A 207 -10.62 7.75 -12.51
CA VAL A 207 -11.15 6.56 -11.82
C VAL A 207 -10.74 6.52 -10.35
N VAL A 208 -11.51 5.81 -9.51
CA VAL A 208 -11.09 5.56 -8.13
C VAL A 208 -9.99 4.49 -8.11
N VAL A 209 -8.88 4.77 -7.42
CA VAL A 209 -7.67 3.93 -7.42
C VAL A 209 -7.53 3.15 -6.11
N ASP A 210 -7.52 3.83 -4.96
CA ASP A 210 -7.37 3.21 -3.63
C ASP A 210 -7.93 4.16 -2.55
N GLY A 211 -8.04 3.66 -1.32
CA GLY A 211 -8.40 4.47 -0.16
C GLY A 211 -7.62 4.06 1.09
N LEU A 212 -7.53 4.97 2.06
CA LEU A 212 -6.92 4.71 3.35
C LEU A 212 -7.54 5.60 4.43
N ASP A 213 -7.66 5.08 5.64
CA ASP A 213 -8.16 5.82 6.79
C ASP A 213 -7.09 6.78 7.34
N LEU A 214 -7.51 8.01 7.63
CA LEU A 214 -6.70 9.04 8.26
C LEU A 214 -7.43 9.59 9.48
N GLY A 215 -7.17 8.98 10.63
CA GLY A 215 -7.86 9.31 11.87
C GLY A 215 -9.36 9.04 11.76
N ASN A 216 -10.17 10.10 11.75
CA ASN A 216 -11.63 9.98 11.63
C ASN A 216 -12.14 10.05 10.19
N LEU A 217 -11.28 10.33 9.20
CA LEU A 217 -11.68 10.44 7.80
C LEU A 217 -11.26 9.17 7.05
N PHE A 218 -12.03 8.79 6.06
CA PHE A 218 -11.60 7.84 5.04
C PHE A 218 -11.20 8.64 3.79
N ILE A 219 -9.93 8.58 3.40
CA ILE A 219 -9.44 9.33 2.25
C ILE A 219 -9.50 8.42 1.03
N VAL A 220 -10.25 8.86 0.02
CA VAL A 220 -10.41 8.18 -1.24
C VAL A 220 -9.55 8.91 -2.27
N TYR A 221 -8.63 8.17 -2.88
CA TYR A 221 -7.80 8.68 -3.95
C TYR A 221 -8.29 8.19 -5.30
N ARG A 222 -8.43 9.15 -6.21
CA ARG A 222 -8.64 8.94 -7.63
C ARG A 222 -7.36 9.28 -8.37
N GLU A 223 -7.32 9.11 -9.68
CA GLU A 223 -6.08 9.35 -10.44
C GLU A 223 -5.60 10.81 -10.36
N GLU A 224 -6.52 11.78 -10.34
CA GLU A 224 -6.19 13.21 -10.36
C GLU A 224 -6.94 14.04 -9.31
N SER A 225 -7.70 13.39 -8.43
CA SER A 225 -8.43 14.05 -7.36
C SER A 225 -8.46 13.22 -6.07
N THR A 226 -8.65 13.89 -4.94
CA THR A 226 -8.68 13.26 -3.62
C THR A 226 -9.91 13.75 -2.85
N TYR A 227 -10.70 12.81 -2.32
CA TYR A 227 -11.92 13.08 -1.56
C TYR A 227 -11.79 12.56 -0.13
N ALA A 228 -12.31 13.32 0.85
CA ALA A 228 -12.47 12.88 2.21
C ALA A 228 -13.90 12.44 2.46
N PHE A 229 -14.06 11.24 3.01
CA PHE A 229 -15.31 10.66 3.46
C PHE A 229 -15.35 10.69 4.98
N GLN A 230 -16.33 11.39 5.53
CA GLN A 230 -16.58 11.44 6.96
C GLN A 230 -17.88 10.72 7.29
N TYR A 231 -17.83 9.77 8.21
CA TYR A 231 -19.05 9.15 8.71
C TYR A 231 -19.84 10.14 9.57
N ILE A 232 -21.09 10.42 9.17
CA ILE A 232 -22.01 11.35 9.86
C ILE A 232 -23.29 10.64 10.37
N GLY A 233 -23.47 9.36 10.06
CA GLY A 233 -24.63 8.55 10.48
C GLY A 233 -25.84 8.65 9.54
N ALA A 234 -26.88 7.88 9.84
CA ALA A 234 -28.09 7.80 9.03
C ALA A 234 -28.83 9.17 8.94
N PRO A 235 -29.54 9.47 7.83
CA PRO A 235 -29.70 8.64 6.63
C PRO A 235 -28.56 8.80 5.61
N ASN A 236 -27.73 9.83 5.75
CA ASN A 236 -26.61 10.10 4.84
C ASN A 236 -25.31 9.62 5.49
N PHE A 237 -25.04 8.31 5.50
CA PHE A 237 -23.94 7.74 6.29
C PHE A 237 -22.58 8.44 6.13
N PHE A 238 -22.27 8.89 4.92
CA PHE A 238 -21.02 9.57 4.60
C PHE A 238 -21.25 10.95 3.98
N ALA A 239 -20.59 11.96 4.56
CA ALA A 239 -20.33 13.23 3.88
C ALA A 239 -19.04 13.10 3.06
N SER A 240 -19.12 13.37 1.76
CA SER A 240 -17.96 13.42 0.85
C SER A 240 -17.61 14.86 0.54
N SER A 241 -16.33 15.22 0.63
CA SER A 241 -15.83 16.54 0.22
C SER A 241 -14.48 16.41 -0.49
N LYS A 242 -14.20 17.30 -1.45
CA LYS A 242 -12.89 17.36 -2.09
C LYS A 242 -11.86 17.86 -1.07
N LEU A 243 -10.77 17.12 -0.90
CA LEU A 243 -9.80 17.38 0.16
C LEU A 243 -8.56 18.15 -0.33
N LEU A 244 -8.00 17.71 -1.46
CA LEU A 244 -6.78 18.28 -2.02
C LEU A 244 -7.10 19.05 -3.30
N ARG A 245 -6.12 19.87 -3.73
CA ARG A 245 -6.19 20.62 -4.98
C ARG A 245 -6.38 19.69 -6.18
N ASP A 246 -6.95 20.25 -7.24
CA ASP A 246 -7.12 19.58 -8.53
C ASP A 246 -5.75 19.13 -9.09
N GLY A 247 -5.69 17.93 -9.66
CA GLY A 247 -4.46 17.33 -10.16
C GLY A 247 -3.67 16.56 -9.10
N VAL A 248 -4.14 16.51 -7.85
CA VAL A 248 -3.55 15.70 -6.78
C VAL A 248 -4.41 14.48 -6.50
N GLY A 249 -3.99 13.37 -7.10
CA GLY A 249 -4.53 12.02 -6.89
C GLY A 249 -3.46 11.03 -6.50
N LEU A 250 -3.62 9.77 -6.90
CA LEU A 250 -2.72 8.67 -6.59
C LEU A 250 -2.19 8.03 -7.87
N LEU A 251 -0.88 7.73 -7.90
CA LEU A 251 -0.22 7.10 -9.05
C LEU A 251 -0.78 5.70 -9.32
N ALA A 252 -0.82 4.85 -8.30
CA ALA A 252 -1.30 3.46 -8.40
C ALA A 252 -1.69 2.91 -7.03
N LYS A 253 -2.34 1.74 -7.01
CA LYS A 253 -2.60 1.02 -5.75
C LYS A 253 -1.30 0.78 -4.98
N GLY A 254 -1.34 0.98 -3.66
CA GLY A 254 -0.16 0.86 -2.79
C GLY A 254 0.80 2.06 -2.81
N CYS A 255 0.50 3.13 -3.54
CA CYS A 255 1.25 4.39 -3.53
C CYS A 255 0.85 5.36 -2.41
N VAL A 256 0.08 4.89 -1.42
CA VAL A 256 -0.30 5.64 -0.22
C VAL A 256 0.10 4.87 1.03
N ALA A 257 0.68 5.58 2.00
CA ALA A 257 1.07 5.03 3.28
C ALA A 257 0.76 5.99 4.41
N GLN A 258 0.21 5.46 5.50
CA GLN A 258 -0.02 6.22 6.71
C GLN A 258 1.29 6.30 7.52
N ILE A 259 1.64 7.53 7.89
CA ILE A 259 2.78 7.88 8.74
C ILE A 259 2.30 8.78 9.88
N PRO A 260 3.09 8.98 10.95
CA PRO A 260 2.68 9.87 12.05
C PRO A 260 2.35 11.31 11.63
N LEU A 261 2.88 11.78 10.49
CA LEU A 261 2.62 13.11 9.93
C LEU A 261 1.32 13.20 9.11
N GLY A 262 0.68 12.07 8.80
CA GLY A 262 -0.48 11.98 7.92
C GLY A 262 -0.33 10.90 6.86
N HIS A 263 -0.73 11.18 5.62
CA HIS A 263 -0.52 10.28 4.50
C HIS A 263 0.65 10.77 3.64
N LEU A 264 1.57 9.86 3.33
CA LEU A 264 2.51 10.03 2.23
C LEU A 264 1.89 9.42 0.97
N VAL A 265 1.88 10.19 -0.11
CA VAL A 265 1.20 9.84 -1.35
C VAL A 265 2.14 10.08 -2.53
N VAL A 266 2.34 9.06 -3.36
CA VAL A 266 2.98 9.21 -4.68
C VAL A 266 1.87 9.54 -5.68
N THR A 267 1.92 10.75 -6.21
CA THR A 267 1.01 11.25 -7.24
C THR A 267 1.65 11.03 -8.63
N ARG A 268 0.96 11.40 -9.71
CA ARG A 268 1.51 11.35 -11.07
C ARG A 268 2.72 12.26 -11.31
N SER A 269 2.93 13.30 -10.50
CA SER A 269 3.97 14.31 -10.75
C SER A 269 4.83 14.68 -9.55
N ASP A 270 4.45 14.25 -8.34
CA ASP A 270 5.14 14.56 -7.10
C ASP A 270 4.91 13.50 -6.03
N VAL A 271 5.75 13.53 -4.99
CA VAL A 271 5.49 12.81 -3.74
C VAL A 271 5.17 13.83 -2.66
N ILE A 272 4.00 13.68 -2.06
CA ILE A 272 3.45 14.64 -1.10
C ILE A 272 3.19 14.00 0.25
N VAL A 273 3.14 14.83 1.28
CA VAL A 273 2.58 14.50 2.59
C VAL A 273 1.42 15.44 2.87
N HIS A 274 0.31 14.92 3.40
CA HIS A 274 -0.82 15.73 3.84
C HIS A 274 -1.41 15.19 5.14
N ASN A 275 -1.99 16.08 5.96
CA ASN A 275 -2.48 15.74 7.31
C ASN A 275 -4.00 15.52 7.39
N GLY A 276 -4.69 15.54 6.24
CA GLY A 276 -6.15 15.36 6.18
C GLY A 276 -6.96 16.65 6.35
N SER A 277 -6.29 17.80 6.46
CA SER A 277 -6.93 19.12 6.34
C SER A 277 -7.02 19.55 4.87
N LEU A 278 -7.96 20.44 4.56
CA LEU A 278 -8.17 20.99 3.22
C LEU A 278 -6.87 21.62 2.68
N ASN A 279 -6.43 21.20 1.49
CA ASN A 279 -5.23 21.70 0.80
C ASN A 279 -3.94 21.66 1.65
N SER A 280 -3.78 20.64 2.48
CA SER A 280 -2.61 20.44 3.35
C SER A 280 -1.44 19.72 2.68
N ASP A 281 -1.45 19.59 1.35
CA ASP A 281 -0.42 18.84 0.62
C ASP A 281 0.90 19.61 0.53
N GLN A 282 1.97 18.93 0.94
CA GLN A 282 3.35 19.44 0.92
C GLN A 282 4.24 18.48 0.14
N SER A 283 4.97 18.99 -0.87
CA SER A 283 5.95 18.20 -1.61
C SER A 283 7.18 17.90 -0.76
N ILE A 284 7.64 16.65 -0.78
CA ILE A 284 8.88 16.23 -0.12
C ILE A 284 10.09 16.23 -1.08
N LEU A 285 9.85 16.21 -2.40
CA LEU A 285 10.88 16.04 -3.44
C LEU A 285 11.17 17.31 -4.23
N GLU A 286 10.41 18.39 -4.04
CA GLU A 286 10.59 19.66 -4.74
C GLU A 286 12.03 20.16 -4.63
N ARG A 287 12.64 20.50 -5.77
CA ARG A 287 14.07 20.87 -5.88
C ARG A 287 15.06 19.86 -5.29
N ARG A 288 14.69 18.58 -5.14
CA ARG A 288 15.56 17.54 -4.57
C ARG A 288 15.69 16.33 -5.49
N TRP A 289 14.58 15.65 -5.75
CA TRP A 289 14.53 14.34 -6.42
C TRP A 289 13.36 14.16 -7.38
N LYS A 290 12.46 15.15 -7.45
CA LYS A 290 11.21 15.08 -8.23
C LYS A 290 11.50 14.79 -9.70
N LYS A 291 12.35 15.59 -10.35
CA LYS A 291 12.67 15.38 -11.77
C LYS A 291 13.35 14.04 -11.98
N ARG A 292 14.32 13.72 -11.13
CA ARG A 292 15.02 12.43 -11.21
C ARG A 292 14.05 11.25 -11.14
N LEU A 293 13.20 11.18 -10.11
CA LEU A 293 12.27 10.08 -9.87
C LEU A 293 11.37 9.82 -11.09
N PHE A 294 10.65 10.86 -11.56
CA PHE A 294 9.69 10.70 -12.66
C PHE A 294 10.36 10.56 -14.03
N SER A 295 11.61 10.98 -14.21
CA SER A 295 12.38 10.72 -15.44
C SER A 295 12.93 9.29 -15.53
N THR A 296 13.05 8.60 -14.39
CA THR A 296 13.56 7.23 -14.32
C THR A 296 12.47 6.18 -14.17
N LEU A 297 11.28 6.59 -13.74
CA LEU A 297 10.13 5.72 -13.59
C LEU A 297 9.74 5.12 -14.95
N ASP A 298 9.40 3.83 -14.95
CA ASP A 298 8.89 3.16 -16.15
C ASP A 298 7.43 3.52 -16.43
N ASP A 299 7.15 4.01 -17.64
CA ASP A 299 5.81 4.48 -18.06
C ASP A 299 4.82 3.33 -18.27
N ASP A 300 5.28 2.11 -18.55
CA ASP A 300 4.42 0.95 -18.76
C ASP A 300 4.14 0.22 -17.43
N ASN A 301 5.14 0.16 -16.54
CA ASN A 301 5.10 -0.60 -15.29
C ASN A 301 4.93 0.27 -14.04
N PHE A 302 4.63 1.57 -14.18
CA PHE A 302 4.45 2.49 -13.03
C PHE A 302 3.51 1.96 -11.96
N LYS A 303 2.52 1.14 -12.34
CA LYS A 303 1.57 0.50 -11.42
C LYS A 303 2.27 -0.36 -10.36
N ASN A 304 3.45 -0.89 -10.65
CA ASN A 304 4.24 -1.69 -9.71
C ASN A 304 5.02 -0.85 -8.68
N THR A 305 4.79 0.47 -8.64
CA THR A 305 5.26 1.33 -7.56
C THR A 305 4.49 1.05 -6.27
N PHE A 306 5.18 0.99 -5.14
CA PHE A 306 4.56 0.79 -3.82
C PHE A 306 5.37 1.46 -2.71
N LEU A 307 4.72 1.67 -1.57
CA LEU A 307 5.32 2.26 -0.39
C LEU A 307 5.52 1.22 0.71
N LEU A 308 6.65 1.30 1.40
CA LEU A 308 6.95 0.54 2.61
C LEU A 308 7.23 1.51 3.76
N VAL A 309 6.56 1.31 4.90
CA VAL A 309 6.80 2.09 6.11
C VAL A 309 7.66 1.29 7.09
N ASN A 310 8.89 1.74 7.30
CA ASN A 310 9.79 1.23 8.33
C ASN A 310 9.70 2.13 9.58
N GLN A 311 8.79 1.77 10.50
CA GLN A 311 8.55 2.56 11.71
C GLN A 311 9.75 2.67 12.65
N PRO A 312 10.54 1.60 12.93
CA PRO A 312 11.72 1.69 13.78
C PRO A 312 12.73 2.76 13.36
N GLU A 313 13.05 2.84 12.05
CA GLU A 313 14.01 3.81 11.50
C GLU A 313 13.37 5.15 11.14
N LYS A 314 12.04 5.24 11.22
CA LYS A 314 11.26 6.41 10.83
C LYS A 314 11.39 6.74 9.34
N GLU A 315 11.36 5.71 8.49
CA GLU A 315 11.61 5.82 7.05
C GLU A 315 10.45 5.27 6.21
N VAL A 316 10.08 5.98 5.14
CA VAL A 316 9.25 5.44 4.06
C VAL A 316 10.14 5.14 2.87
N TRP A 317 10.01 3.94 2.32
CA TRP A 317 10.67 3.57 1.08
C TRP A 317 9.67 3.66 -0.05
N ILE A 318 10.00 4.46 -1.05
CA ILE A 318 9.25 4.59 -2.29
C ILE A 318 9.92 3.68 -3.30
N CYS A 319 9.37 2.49 -3.49
CA CYS A 319 9.91 1.46 -4.36
C CYS A 319 9.28 1.60 -5.75
N PHE A 320 10.09 1.76 -6.80
CA PHE A 320 9.61 1.98 -8.15
C PHE A 320 10.45 1.22 -9.19
N PRO A 321 9.84 0.78 -10.31
CA PRO A 321 10.56 0.22 -11.45
C PRO A 321 11.28 1.32 -12.22
N GLU A 322 12.56 1.13 -12.51
CA GLU A 322 13.27 1.96 -13.49
C GLU A 322 12.94 1.54 -14.93
N LEU A 323 13.09 2.46 -15.88
CA LEU A 323 12.85 2.26 -17.32
C LEU A 323 13.31 0.86 -17.81
N GLY A 324 12.37 0.10 -18.39
CA GLY A 324 12.57 -1.24 -18.92
C GLY A 324 12.45 -2.38 -17.89
N SER A 325 12.18 -2.08 -16.62
CA SER A 325 12.00 -3.08 -15.56
C SER A 325 10.53 -3.29 -15.22
N THR A 326 10.13 -4.54 -15.02
CA THR A 326 8.75 -4.87 -14.64
C THR A 326 8.46 -4.54 -13.18
N TYR A 327 9.41 -4.78 -12.25
CA TYR A 327 9.23 -4.57 -10.83
C TYR A 327 10.26 -3.59 -10.25
N ALA A 328 10.13 -3.27 -8.96
CA ALA A 328 10.94 -2.24 -8.34
C ALA A 328 12.42 -2.62 -8.30
N THR A 329 13.25 -1.83 -8.99
CA THR A 329 14.71 -1.96 -9.00
C THR A 329 15.39 -0.92 -8.11
N LYS A 330 14.65 0.10 -7.66
CA LYS A 330 15.18 1.16 -6.81
C LYS A 330 14.16 1.57 -5.75
N ALA A 331 14.66 1.94 -4.58
CA ALA A 331 13.91 2.57 -3.50
C ALA A 331 14.50 3.94 -3.17
N LEU A 332 13.65 4.96 -3.20
CA LEU A 332 13.93 6.26 -2.61
C LEU A 332 13.51 6.23 -1.14
N ILE A 333 14.48 6.37 -0.23
CA ILE A 333 14.25 6.28 1.21
C ILE A 333 14.10 7.69 1.77
N TRP A 334 12.94 8.01 2.33
CA TRP A 334 12.70 9.28 3.00
C TRP A 334 12.52 9.07 4.51
N ASN A 335 13.36 9.72 5.30
CA ASN A 335 13.22 9.70 6.75
C ASN A 335 12.33 10.87 7.21
N TRP A 336 11.17 10.59 7.80
CA TRP A 336 10.23 11.63 8.20
C TRP A 336 10.62 12.38 9.48
N ALA A 337 11.64 11.91 10.20
CA ALA A 337 12.17 12.60 11.38
C ALA A 337 13.33 13.55 11.04
N SER A 338 14.25 13.13 10.16
CA SER A 338 15.38 13.97 9.72
C SER A 338 15.08 14.81 8.48
N GLY A 339 14.19 14.35 7.60
CA GLY A 339 13.95 14.92 6.28
C GLY A 339 14.91 14.44 5.20
N GLY A 340 15.90 13.60 5.55
CA GLY A 340 16.94 13.10 4.65
C GLY A 340 16.40 12.15 3.58
N LEU A 341 16.97 12.24 2.37
CA LEU A 341 16.67 11.35 1.24
C LEU A 341 17.88 10.45 0.94
N GLY A 342 17.67 9.14 1.01
CA GLY A 342 18.62 8.10 0.65
C GLY A 342 18.16 7.31 -0.58
N GLU A 343 19.04 6.47 -1.12
CA GLU A 343 18.69 5.58 -2.23
C GLU A 343 19.22 4.17 -1.96
N MET A 344 18.46 3.16 -2.39
CA MET A 344 18.80 1.75 -2.31
C MET A 344 18.44 1.05 -3.61
N ASP A 345 19.31 0.14 -4.06
CA ASP A 345 19.01 -0.75 -5.17
C ASP A 345 18.27 -1.99 -4.69
N LEU A 346 17.31 -2.43 -5.48
CA LEU A 346 16.46 -3.57 -5.22
C LEU A 346 16.62 -4.62 -6.33
N PRO A 347 16.56 -5.93 -6.00
CA PRO A 347 16.71 -7.00 -6.98
C PRO A 347 15.43 -7.27 -7.77
N ASN A 348 14.84 -6.24 -8.40
CA ASN A 348 13.61 -6.34 -9.20
C ASN A 348 12.45 -6.98 -8.40
N VAL A 349 12.07 -6.34 -7.29
CA VAL A 349 11.13 -6.89 -6.31
C VAL A 349 9.70 -6.39 -6.55
N PRO A 350 8.70 -7.29 -6.59
CA PRO A 350 7.30 -6.92 -6.79
C PRO A 350 6.64 -6.36 -5.53
N TYR A 351 7.13 -6.75 -4.35
CA TYR A 351 6.57 -6.33 -3.07
C TYR A 351 7.61 -6.44 -1.94
N ILE A 352 7.50 -5.58 -0.94
CA ILE A 352 8.25 -5.66 0.33
C ILE A 352 7.27 -5.39 1.46
N THR A 353 7.36 -6.15 2.54
CA THR A 353 6.52 -5.96 3.73
C THR A 353 7.41 -5.86 4.97
N PRO A 354 7.08 -5.02 5.97
CA PRO A 354 7.77 -5.04 7.24
C PRO A 354 7.43 -6.36 7.93
N GLY A 355 8.44 -7.08 8.38
CA GLY A 355 8.29 -8.40 8.99
C GLY A 355 9.03 -8.53 10.30
N LEU A 356 8.78 -9.64 10.99
CA LEU A 356 9.54 -9.98 12.18
C LEU A 356 10.96 -10.39 11.78
N LYS A 357 11.90 -10.11 12.68
CA LYS A 357 13.27 -10.57 12.52
C LYS A 357 13.26 -12.09 12.58
N ILE A 358 13.47 -12.72 11.43
CA ILE A 358 13.72 -14.15 11.34
C ILE A 358 15.23 -14.28 11.47
N ASP A 359 15.70 -14.71 12.64
CA ASP A 359 17.12 -14.96 12.85
C ASP A 359 17.53 -16.14 11.96
N SER A 360 18.29 -15.87 10.90
CA SER A 360 18.98 -16.92 10.15
C SER A 360 20.06 -17.51 11.06
N SER A 361 20.06 -18.83 11.24
CA SER A 361 21.13 -19.54 11.95
C SER A 361 22.46 -19.55 11.18
N GLU A 362 22.52 -18.89 10.01
CA GLU A 362 23.76 -18.57 9.33
C GLU A 362 24.48 -17.50 10.14
N GLY A 363 25.44 -17.95 10.95
CA GLY A 363 26.37 -17.06 11.63
C GLY A 363 27.03 -16.14 10.61
N ASP A 364 27.23 -14.87 11.02
CA ASP A 364 27.87 -13.80 10.24
C ASP A 364 29.15 -14.28 9.54
N ALA A 365 29.00 -14.88 8.35
CA ALA A 365 30.10 -15.17 7.46
C ALA A 365 30.32 -13.91 6.65
N TRP A 366 31.12 -13.00 7.22
CA TRP A 366 31.74 -11.91 6.47
C TRP A 366 32.60 -12.52 5.36
N GLY A 367 32.08 -12.48 4.13
CA GLY A 367 32.76 -12.89 2.90
C GLY A 367 32.68 -11.79 1.87
#